data_AF-G0HLH5-F1
#
_entry.id   AF-G0HLH5-F1
#
_cell.length_a   1.000
_cell.length_b   1.000
_cell.length_c   1.000
_cell.angle_alpha   90.00
_cell.angle_beta   90.00
_cell.angle_gamma   90.00
#
_symmetry.space_group_name_H-M   'P 1'
#
loop_
_entity.id
_entity.type
_entity.pdbx_description
1 polymer ?
#
loop_
_entity_poly.entity_id
_entity_poly.type
_entity_poly.pdbx_seq_one_letter_code
_entity_poly.pdbx_strand_id
1 'polypeptide(L)'
;MFSTRPIRDERNLHGRAHRKAVMELEKVVDEGDFVAILGSRRVGKTSVINVFLNKHRSKYNYLYYDLAFGMGREAISYTELVPVSTNIPEELEYSATLNLGIVKMDVKPKGIAEFQNAFLNLLRHLNRSGKKTVIVFDEAQVLPRFAPLNMLGMLQTISDGFENVTVILSGSMPGLLERIINPSGEKPFFARYVEKIHISRWTVEESVEYLRKGLSDAPEEELYEAARELSNVPGFLAYYGKLRIKGNSHGAALTTALHHAVKLWKKDLRDFIRIYRSPAYIIALKRVAKGPSYGVTTEEIVTEITSVVGISERRAKEVLKNLVDGGFLIKPKRGVYQIPERPLRQAILETRVEEIGSPV
;
A
#
# COMPACT_ATOMS: atom_id res chain seq x y z
N MET A 1 21.09 7.87 -8.72
CA MET A 1 20.15 8.79 -8.03
C MET A 1 18.69 8.44 -8.29
N PHE A 2 18.23 8.35 -9.53
CA PHE A 2 16.85 7.92 -9.83
C PHE A 2 16.70 6.39 -9.83
N SER A 3 16.25 5.82 -8.72
CA SER A 3 15.92 4.40 -8.60
C SER A 3 14.44 4.17 -8.84
N THR A 4 14.13 3.23 -9.74
CA THR A 4 12.76 2.72 -9.95
C THR A 4 12.40 1.57 -9.00
N ARG A 5 13.36 1.13 -8.18
CA ARG A 5 13.16 0.13 -7.11
C ARG A 5 13.02 0.85 -5.76
N PRO A 6 12.31 0.26 -4.79
CA PRO A 6 12.26 0.78 -3.43
C PRO A 6 13.66 1.06 -2.88
N ILE A 7 13.82 2.20 -2.22
CA ILE A 7 15.09 2.63 -1.62
C ILE A 7 15.37 1.79 -0.37
N ARG A 8 16.63 1.43 -0.15
CA ARG A 8 17.07 0.65 1.03
C ARG A 8 18.11 1.37 1.89
N ASP A 9 18.72 2.43 1.36
CA ASP A 9 19.74 3.23 2.06
C ASP A 9 19.17 4.60 2.40
N GLU A 10 19.24 4.98 3.67
CA GLU A 10 18.73 6.25 4.19
C GLU A 10 19.31 7.46 3.44
N ARG A 11 20.57 7.39 3.00
CA ARG A 11 21.23 8.47 2.24
C ARG A 11 20.53 8.76 0.91
N ASN A 12 19.84 7.77 0.35
CA ASN A 12 19.09 7.87 -0.90
C ASN A 12 17.60 8.13 -0.66
N LEU A 13 17.13 8.21 0.59
CA LEU A 13 15.74 8.50 0.92
C LEU A 13 15.48 10.00 0.85
N HIS A 14 14.57 10.40 -0.04
CA HIS A 14 14.17 11.79 -0.22
C HIS A 14 12.76 12.04 0.32
N GLY A 15 12.49 13.29 0.73
CA GLY A 15 11.26 13.72 1.37
C GLY A 15 11.37 13.80 2.89
N ARG A 16 10.94 14.92 3.47
CA ARG A 16 11.01 15.15 4.92
C ARG A 16 10.08 14.21 5.68
N ALA A 17 8.86 14.02 5.18
CA ALA A 17 7.89 13.10 5.76
C ALA A 17 8.40 11.64 5.76
N HIS A 18 9.10 11.21 4.70
CA HIS A 18 9.66 9.86 4.59
C HIS A 18 10.77 9.61 5.61
N ARG A 19 11.67 10.58 5.80
CA ARG A 19 12.74 10.48 6.81
C ARG A 19 12.16 10.51 8.23
N LYS A 20 11.19 11.38 8.47
CA LYS A 20 10.46 11.42 9.75
C LYS A 20 9.79 10.08 10.05
N ALA A 21 9.15 9.48 9.06
CA ALA A 21 8.50 8.18 9.22
C ALA A 21 9.48 7.05 9.58
N VAL A 22 10.72 7.05 9.08
CA VAL A 22 11.73 6.07 9.51
C VAL A 22 12.05 6.23 11.00
N MET A 23 12.22 7.46 11.48
CA MET A 23 12.48 7.73 12.90
C MET A 23 11.28 7.38 13.79
N GLU A 24 10.08 7.68 13.33
CA GLU A 24 8.83 7.38 14.04
C GLU A 24 8.58 5.87 14.11
N LEU A 25 8.89 5.12 13.05
CA LEU A 25 8.85 3.66 13.07
C LEU A 25 9.81 3.06 14.09
N GLU A 26 11.03 3.57 14.20
CA GLU A 26 11.98 3.11 15.23
C GLU A 26 11.41 3.29 16.64
N LYS A 27 10.87 4.48 16.93
CA LYS A 27 10.27 4.77 18.24
C LYS A 27 9.13 3.79 18.56
N VAL A 28 8.20 3.59 17.63
CA VAL A 28 7.02 2.74 17.84
C VAL A 28 7.41 1.27 18.03
N VAL A 29 8.35 0.77 17.22
CA VAL A 29 8.88 -0.59 17.38
C VAL A 29 9.64 -0.75 18.71
N ASP A 30 10.35 0.30 19.16
CA ASP A 30 10.99 0.32 20.47
C ASP A 30 10.01 0.40 21.64
N GLU A 31 8.80 0.90 21.44
CA GLU A 31 7.71 0.87 22.42
C GLU A 31 6.94 -0.47 22.39
N GLY A 32 7.06 -1.24 21.31
CA GLY A 32 6.39 -2.54 21.14
C GLY A 32 5.01 -2.44 20.48
N ASP A 33 4.56 -1.22 20.16
CA ASP A 33 3.25 -0.96 19.60
C ASP A 33 3.17 -1.31 18.11
N PHE A 34 2.00 -1.79 17.68
CA PHE A 34 1.75 -2.03 16.25
C PHE A 34 1.67 -0.71 15.51
N VAL A 35 2.00 -0.72 14.22
CA VAL A 35 2.01 0.50 13.38
C VAL A 35 1.41 0.24 12.01
N ALA A 36 0.65 1.22 11.52
CA ALA A 36 0.09 1.26 10.19
C ALA A 36 0.71 2.41 9.37
N ILE A 37 1.41 2.07 8.30
CA ILE A 37 1.97 3.03 7.34
C ILE A 37 0.97 3.21 6.20
N LEU A 38 0.31 4.35 6.21
CA LEU A 38 -0.81 4.68 5.33
C LEU A 38 -0.38 5.67 4.25
N GLY A 39 -0.77 5.42 3.01
CA GLY A 39 -0.52 6.38 1.92
C GLY A 39 -0.83 5.79 0.57
N SER A 40 -1.05 6.64 -0.43
CA SER A 40 -1.38 6.20 -1.79
C SER A 40 -0.29 5.30 -2.39
N ARG A 41 -0.61 4.63 -3.50
CA ARG A 41 0.38 3.78 -4.16
C ARG A 41 1.57 4.62 -4.67
N ARG A 42 2.78 4.06 -4.62
CA ARG A 42 4.03 4.66 -5.16
C ARG A 42 4.51 5.94 -4.46
N VAL A 43 3.93 6.27 -3.31
CA VAL A 43 4.42 7.35 -2.44
C VAL A 43 5.70 6.99 -1.67
N GLY A 44 6.20 5.75 -1.75
CA GLY A 44 7.47 5.37 -1.11
C GLY A 44 7.37 4.67 0.25
N LYS A 45 6.20 4.13 0.63
CA LYS A 45 6.01 3.35 1.87
C LYS A 45 6.99 2.17 2.00
N THR A 46 7.07 1.32 0.97
CA THR A 46 8.03 0.22 0.86
C THR A 46 9.48 0.70 0.99
N SER A 47 9.81 1.90 0.51
CA SER A 47 11.15 2.49 0.70
C SER A 47 11.41 2.86 2.17
N VAL A 48 10.43 3.46 2.85
CA VAL A 48 10.52 3.79 4.28
C VAL A 48 10.74 2.52 5.10
N ILE A 49 9.93 1.48 4.88
CA ILE A 49 10.08 0.18 5.56
C ILE A 49 11.46 -0.43 5.30
N ASN A 50 11.90 -0.47 4.04
CA ASN A 50 13.20 -1.06 3.70
C ASN A 50 14.38 -0.31 4.31
N VAL A 51 14.33 1.03 4.32
CA VAL A 51 15.35 1.85 4.96
C VAL A 51 15.38 1.59 6.46
N PHE A 52 14.21 1.54 7.11
CA PHE A 52 14.09 1.17 8.53
C PHE A 52 14.71 -0.20 8.82
N LEU A 53 14.28 -1.25 8.11
CA LEU A 53 14.78 -2.62 8.33
C LEU A 53 16.29 -2.74 8.07
N ASN A 54 16.81 -2.04 7.06
CA ASN A 54 18.24 -2.07 6.75
C ASN A 54 19.07 -1.31 7.79
N LYS A 55 18.62 -0.12 8.21
CA LYS A 55 19.27 0.70 9.23
C LYS A 55 19.36 -0.01 10.58
N HIS A 56 18.32 -0.77 10.94
CA HIS A 56 18.21 -1.46 12.22
C HIS A 56 18.37 -2.98 12.11
N ARG A 57 19.04 -3.48 11.06
CA ARG A 57 19.20 -4.92 10.78
C ARG A 57 19.89 -5.71 11.91
N SER A 58 20.81 -5.07 12.64
CA SER A 58 21.47 -5.68 13.80
C SER A 58 20.59 -5.65 15.06
N LYS A 59 19.75 -4.62 15.19
CA LYS A 59 18.89 -4.36 16.35
C LYS A 59 17.67 -5.28 16.38
N TYR A 60 17.03 -5.52 15.23
CA TYR A 60 15.78 -6.28 15.14
C TYR A 60 15.93 -7.57 14.33
N ASN A 61 15.16 -8.59 14.68
CA ASN A 61 14.80 -9.66 13.75
C ASN A 61 13.63 -9.19 12.89
N TYR A 62 13.49 -9.67 11.66
CA TYR A 62 12.30 -9.35 10.87
C TYR A 62 11.83 -10.46 9.94
N LEU A 63 10.52 -10.47 9.69
CA LEU A 63 9.85 -11.22 8.64
C LEU A 63 9.09 -10.23 7.75
N TYR A 64 9.46 -10.13 6.47
CA TYR A 64 8.79 -9.26 5.51
C TYR A 64 7.89 -10.07 4.60
N TYR A 65 6.59 -9.81 4.63
CA TYR A 65 5.60 -10.31 3.68
C TYR A 65 5.16 -9.20 2.72
N ASP A 66 5.37 -9.39 1.42
CA ASP A 66 4.80 -8.53 0.36
C ASP A 66 3.52 -9.17 -0.16
N LEU A 67 2.36 -8.60 0.19
CA LEU A 67 1.05 -9.12 -0.18
C LEU A 67 0.50 -8.51 -1.47
N ALA A 68 1.29 -7.73 -2.22
CA ALA A 68 0.85 -7.10 -3.46
C ALA A 68 0.36 -8.11 -4.51
N PHE A 69 0.82 -9.36 -4.47
CA PHE A 69 0.36 -10.45 -5.34
C PHE A 69 -1.11 -10.81 -5.14
N GLY A 70 -1.66 -10.53 -3.96
CA GLY A 70 -3.05 -10.79 -3.60
C GLY A 70 -4.02 -9.69 -4.04
N MET A 71 -3.52 -8.60 -4.64
CA MET A 71 -4.36 -7.52 -5.12
C MET A 71 -5.35 -8.00 -6.19
N GLY A 72 -6.61 -7.64 -6.00
CA GLY A 72 -7.74 -8.07 -6.82
C GLY A 72 -8.13 -9.54 -6.69
N ARG A 73 -7.42 -10.39 -5.93
CA ARG A 73 -7.84 -11.79 -5.73
C ARG A 73 -8.95 -11.85 -4.68
N GLU A 74 -9.87 -12.79 -4.82
CA GLU A 74 -10.98 -12.97 -3.85
C GLU A 74 -10.59 -13.88 -2.69
N ALA A 75 -9.82 -14.92 -3.00
CA ALA A 75 -9.26 -15.84 -2.02
C ALA A 75 -7.78 -16.13 -2.32
N ILE A 76 -7.01 -16.33 -1.26
CA ILE A 76 -5.58 -16.61 -1.28
C ILE A 76 -5.33 -17.78 -0.33
N SER A 77 -4.53 -18.76 -0.77
CA SER A 77 -4.20 -19.90 0.09
C SER A 77 -3.23 -19.47 1.19
N TYR A 78 -3.38 -20.03 2.39
CA TYR A 78 -2.42 -19.83 3.49
C TYR A 78 -1.00 -20.24 3.10
N THR A 79 -0.84 -21.20 2.18
CA THR A 79 0.47 -21.63 1.66
C THR A 79 1.20 -20.56 0.86
N GLU A 80 0.52 -19.51 0.44
CA GLU A 80 1.11 -18.37 -0.27
C GLU A 80 1.61 -17.29 0.70
N LEU A 81 1.39 -17.45 2.02
CA LEU A 81 1.90 -16.54 3.03
C LEU A 81 3.37 -16.86 3.36
N VAL A 82 4.26 -16.47 2.44
CA VAL A 82 5.71 -16.72 2.53
C VAL A 82 6.45 -15.38 2.64
N PRO A 83 7.42 -15.24 3.57
CA PRO A 83 8.19 -14.01 3.67
C PRO A 83 9.09 -13.84 2.44
N VAL A 84 9.11 -12.64 1.86
CA VAL A 84 9.98 -12.29 0.73
C VAL A 84 11.39 -11.87 1.18
N SER A 85 11.57 -11.57 2.46
CA SER A 85 12.88 -11.25 3.07
C SER A 85 12.84 -11.50 4.57
N THR A 86 13.96 -11.99 5.12
CA THR A 86 14.17 -12.13 6.56
C THR A 86 15.67 -11.99 6.88
N ASN A 87 16.00 -11.64 8.13
CA ASN A 87 17.34 -11.75 8.70
C ASN A 87 17.43 -12.79 9.83
N ILE A 88 16.39 -13.60 10.00
CA ILE A 88 16.38 -14.70 10.97
C ILE A 88 17.23 -15.83 10.38
N PRO A 89 18.26 -16.32 11.10
CA PRO A 89 19.09 -17.44 10.64
C PRO A 89 18.26 -18.72 10.38
N GLU A 90 18.55 -19.41 9.28
CA GLU A 90 17.90 -20.69 8.91
C GLU A 90 18.10 -21.78 10.00
N GLU A 91 19.17 -21.71 10.79
CA GLU A 91 19.46 -22.66 11.89
C GLU A 91 18.51 -22.49 13.09
N LEU A 92 18.00 -21.27 13.33
CA LEU A 92 16.94 -21.01 14.31
C LEU A 92 15.58 -21.48 13.79
N GLU A 93 15.40 -21.46 12.46
CA GLU A 93 14.30 -22.14 11.77
C GLU A 93 14.38 -23.66 11.96
N TYR A 94 15.59 -24.25 11.89
CA TYR A 94 15.84 -25.71 11.99
C TYR A 94 15.75 -26.29 13.43
N SER A 95 16.14 -25.53 14.46
CA SER A 95 16.04 -25.97 15.86
C SER A 95 14.66 -25.73 16.48
N ALA A 96 13.94 -24.68 16.03
CA ALA A 96 12.52 -24.52 16.32
C ALA A 96 11.68 -25.60 15.63
N THR A 97 12.05 -26.03 14.41
CA THR A 97 11.34 -27.10 13.69
C THR A 97 11.55 -28.50 14.30
N LEU A 98 12.70 -28.79 14.92
CA LEU A 98 12.98 -30.11 15.52
C LEU A 98 12.32 -30.35 16.90
N ASN A 99 12.03 -29.30 17.69
CA ASN A 99 11.33 -29.44 18.98
C ASN A 99 9.81 -29.15 18.91
N LEU A 100 9.28 -28.79 17.73
CA LEU A 100 7.88 -28.39 17.54
C LEU A 100 7.13 -29.25 16.51
N GLY A 101 7.70 -30.40 16.11
CA GLY A 101 7.03 -31.38 15.24
C GLY A 101 6.86 -30.95 13.78
N ILE A 102 7.64 -29.97 13.31
CA ILE A 102 7.56 -29.45 11.94
C ILE A 102 8.74 -30.06 11.17
N VAL A 103 8.50 -31.24 10.63
CA VAL A 103 9.47 -31.95 9.80
C VAL A 103 9.75 -31.11 8.57
N LYS A 104 10.97 -30.53 8.50
CA LYS A 104 11.62 -29.98 7.29
C LYS A 104 10.87 -28.84 6.58
N MET A 105 11.58 -27.76 6.25
CA MET A 105 11.10 -26.74 5.30
C MET A 105 10.78 -27.28 3.88
N ASP A 106 10.92 -28.58 3.64
CA ASP A 106 10.42 -29.29 2.47
C ASP A 106 8.97 -29.81 2.60
N VAL A 107 8.34 -29.73 3.78
CA VAL A 107 6.98 -30.22 4.00
C VAL A 107 6.02 -29.05 4.11
N LYS A 108 5.26 -28.81 3.04
CA LYS A 108 4.10 -27.91 3.07
C LYS A 108 3.14 -28.41 4.16
N PRO A 109 2.70 -27.55 5.12
CA PRO A 109 1.73 -27.95 6.13
C PRO A 109 0.50 -28.55 5.46
N LYS A 110 0.04 -29.71 5.96
CA LYS A 110 -1.06 -30.46 5.37
C LYS A 110 -2.43 -29.83 5.69
N GLY A 111 -2.49 -28.90 6.64
CA GLY A 111 -3.70 -28.17 7.01
C GLY A 111 -3.46 -26.80 7.66
N ILE A 112 -4.53 -26.00 7.75
CA ILE A 112 -4.51 -24.62 8.25
C ILE A 112 -4.10 -24.54 9.73
N ALA A 113 -4.58 -25.47 10.56
CA ALA A 113 -4.22 -25.52 11.98
C ALA A 113 -2.74 -25.79 12.19
N GLU A 114 -2.15 -26.67 11.37
CA GLU A 114 -0.71 -26.97 11.40
C GLU A 114 0.10 -25.73 11.00
N PHE A 115 -0.31 -25.01 9.96
CA PHE A 115 0.31 -23.74 9.56
C PHE A 115 0.24 -22.69 10.68
N GLN A 116 -0.94 -22.50 11.28
CA GLN A 116 -1.11 -21.54 12.38
C GLN A 116 -0.23 -21.88 13.58
N ASN A 117 -0.20 -23.16 13.97
CA ASN A 117 0.64 -23.63 15.07
C ASN A 117 2.12 -23.42 14.76
N ALA A 118 2.56 -23.75 13.55
CA ALA A 118 3.94 -23.54 13.11
C ALA A 118 4.35 -22.07 13.19
N PHE A 119 3.50 -21.18 12.67
CA PHE A 119 3.74 -19.75 12.70
C PHE A 119 3.80 -19.20 14.13
N LEU A 120 2.82 -19.53 14.98
CA LEU A 120 2.82 -19.08 16.38
C LEU A 120 4.01 -19.64 17.17
N ASN A 121 4.43 -20.88 16.88
CA ASN A 121 5.58 -21.50 17.52
C ASN A 121 6.90 -20.82 17.14
N LEU A 122 7.07 -20.46 15.87
CA LEU A 122 8.18 -19.61 15.43
C LEU A 122 8.19 -18.29 16.20
N LEU A 123 7.05 -17.61 16.28
CA LEU A 123 6.96 -16.35 17.03
C LEU A 123 7.25 -16.54 18.52
N ARG A 124 6.87 -17.67 19.13
CA ARG A 124 7.15 -17.94 20.55
C ARG A 124 8.64 -18.11 20.78
N HIS A 125 9.31 -18.80 19.87
CA HIS A 125 10.75 -18.98 19.90
C HIS A 125 11.47 -17.62 19.77
N LEU A 126 11.09 -16.81 18.79
CA LEU A 126 11.66 -15.47 18.59
C LEU A 126 11.39 -14.56 19.79
N ASN A 127 10.18 -14.60 20.35
CA ASN A 127 9.81 -13.81 21.52
C ASN A 127 10.65 -14.15 22.76
N ARG A 128 10.99 -15.43 22.96
CA ARG A 128 11.85 -15.92 24.06
C ARG A 128 13.33 -15.56 23.87
N SER A 129 13.77 -15.27 22.66
CA SER A 129 15.16 -14.86 22.39
C SER A 129 15.51 -13.49 23.00
N GLY A 130 14.50 -12.71 23.43
CA GLY A 130 14.66 -11.37 23.98
C GLY A 130 14.98 -10.29 22.94
N LYS A 131 15.34 -10.68 21.71
CA LYS A 131 15.55 -9.75 20.60
C LYS A 131 14.21 -9.39 19.96
N LYS A 132 13.92 -8.09 19.87
CA LYS A 132 12.71 -7.57 19.21
C LYS A 132 12.59 -8.07 17.78
N THR A 133 11.40 -8.52 17.43
CA THR A 133 11.05 -9.08 16.12
C THR A 133 9.98 -8.23 15.47
N VAL A 134 10.22 -7.82 14.23
CA VAL A 134 9.30 -7.01 13.42
C VAL A 134 8.69 -7.87 12.33
N ILE A 135 7.36 -7.96 12.31
CA ILE A 135 6.62 -8.61 11.23
C ILE A 135 6.04 -7.53 10.33
N VAL A 136 6.44 -7.50 9.07
CA VAL A 136 5.92 -6.55 8.09
C VAL A 136 4.92 -7.24 7.19
N PHE A 137 3.71 -6.71 7.08
CA PHE A 137 2.76 -7.02 6.01
C PHE A 137 2.59 -5.78 5.11
N ASP A 138 3.28 -5.77 3.97
CA ASP A 138 3.08 -4.75 2.94
C ASP A 138 1.83 -5.09 2.11
N GLU A 139 1.04 -4.09 1.74
CA GLU A 139 -0.32 -4.23 1.18
C GLU A 139 -1.27 -5.05 2.09
N ALA A 140 -1.21 -4.81 3.41
CA ALA A 140 -1.97 -5.49 4.46
C ALA A 140 -3.50 -5.49 4.28
N GLN A 141 -4.06 -4.61 3.44
CA GLN A 141 -5.48 -4.68 3.07
C GLN A 141 -5.87 -6.00 2.37
N VAL A 142 -4.90 -6.80 1.96
CA VAL A 142 -5.08 -8.13 1.38
C VAL A 142 -5.31 -9.21 2.44
N LEU A 143 -4.90 -8.99 3.70
CA LEU A 143 -4.93 -10.00 4.77
C LEU A 143 -6.29 -10.74 4.93
N PRO A 144 -7.46 -10.08 4.84
CA PRO A 144 -8.74 -10.77 4.99
C PRO A 144 -9.03 -11.84 3.92
N ARG A 145 -8.26 -11.87 2.82
CA ARG A 145 -8.45 -12.79 1.69
C ARG A 145 -7.74 -14.13 1.87
N PHE A 146 -6.91 -14.27 2.90
CA PHE A 146 -6.29 -15.55 3.23
C PHE A 146 -7.34 -16.48 3.87
N ALA A 147 -8.33 -16.95 3.11
CA ALA A 147 -9.34 -17.86 3.62
C ALA A 147 -8.87 -19.32 3.47
N PRO A 148 -9.11 -20.21 4.46
CA PRO A 148 -9.86 -20.00 5.71
C PRO A 148 -9.03 -19.50 6.91
N LEU A 149 -7.83 -18.97 6.69
CA LEU A 149 -6.93 -18.50 7.75
C LEU A 149 -7.45 -17.19 8.39
N ASN A 150 -7.76 -17.23 9.69
CA ASN A 150 -8.17 -16.02 10.42
C ASN A 150 -6.96 -15.11 10.74
N MET A 151 -6.48 -14.36 9.74
CA MET A 151 -5.33 -13.46 9.89
C MET A 151 -5.55 -12.39 10.96
N LEU A 152 -6.76 -11.85 11.09
CA LEU A 152 -7.04 -10.81 12.10
C LEU A 152 -6.98 -11.37 13.52
N GLY A 153 -7.53 -12.57 13.74
CA GLY A 153 -7.38 -13.28 15.02
C GLY A 153 -5.92 -13.65 15.34
N MET A 154 -5.11 -13.94 14.32
CA MET A 154 -3.67 -14.13 14.51
C MET A 154 -2.98 -12.84 14.93
N LEU A 155 -3.29 -11.70 14.30
CA LEU A 155 -2.75 -10.40 14.71
C LEU A 155 -3.14 -10.05 16.16
N GLN A 156 -4.37 -10.38 16.56
CA GLN A 156 -4.83 -10.23 17.94
C GLN A 156 -4.02 -11.08 18.92
N THR A 157 -3.81 -12.35 18.57
CA THR A 157 -3.00 -13.27 19.37
C THR A 157 -1.56 -12.76 19.54
N ILE A 158 -0.99 -12.14 18.49
CA ILE A 158 0.33 -11.53 18.54
C ILE A 158 0.32 -10.32 19.48
N SER A 159 -0.63 -9.40 19.28
CA SER A 159 -0.74 -8.17 20.08
C SER A 159 -0.95 -8.44 21.57
N ASP A 160 -1.68 -9.51 21.93
CA ASP A 160 -2.01 -9.80 23.32
C ASP A 160 -0.93 -10.62 24.05
N GLY A 161 -0.10 -11.37 23.31
CA GLY A 161 0.75 -12.42 23.90
C GLY A 161 2.26 -12.34 23.64
N PHE A 162 2.73 -11.45 22.77
CA PHE A 162 4.12 -11.43 22.32
C PHE A 162 4.79 -10.06 22.51
N GLU A 163 5.31 -9.83 23.72
CA GLU A 163 5.93 -8.56 24.14
C GLU A 163 7.12 -8.10 23.27
N ASN A 164 7.83 -9.04 22.63
CA ASN A 164 8.98 -8.75 21.77
C ASN A 164 8.62 -8.81 20.28
N VAL A 165 7.33 -8.87 19.91
CA VAL A 165 6.89 -8.94 18.51
C VAL A 165 6.03 -7.74 18.15
N THR A 166 6.50 -6.93 17.21
CA THR A 166 5.77 -5.77 16.69
C THR A 166 5.35 -6.01 15.25
N VAL A 167 4.12 -5.60 14.90
CA VAL A 167 3.61 -5.72 13.53
C VAL A 167 3.58 -4.34 12.85
N ILE A 168 4.16 -4.28 11.65
CA ILE A 168 4.07 -3.16 10.72
C ILE A 168 3.10 -3.54 9.60
N LEU A 169 2.02 -2.80 9.45
CA LEU A 169 1.06 -2.92 8.36
C LEU A 169 1.28 -1.77 7.38
N SER A 170 1.36 -2.02 6.08
CA SER A 170 1.32 -0.95 5.09
C SER A 170 0.19 -1.16 4.10
N GLY A 171 -0.41 -0.09 3.60
CA GLY A 171 -1.49 -0.20 2.62
C GLY A 171 -1.49 0.94 1.62
N SER A 172 -1.56 0.61 0.32
CA SER A 172 -1.75 1.58 -0.76
C SER A 172 -3.18 2.09 -0.90
N MET A 173 -4.12 1.47 -0.18
CA MET A 173 -5.53 1.84 -0.08
C MET A 173 -5.82 2.17 1.40
N PRO A 174 -5.50 3.40 1.85
CA PRO A 174 -5.46 3.75 3.27
C PRO A 174 -6.77 3.50 3.99
N GLY A 175 -7.91 3.91 3.42
CA GLY A 175 -9.21 3.71 4.07
C GLY A 175 -9.60 2.23 4.14
N LEU A 176 -9.20 1.39 3.18
CA LEU A 176 -9.43 -0.05 3.28
C LEU A 176 -8.67 -0.66 4.45
N LEU A 177 -7.39 -0.30 4.61
CA LEU A 177 -6.57 -0.76 5.73
C LEU A 177 -7.08 -0.19 7.06
N GLU A 178 -7.50 1.08 7.10
CA GLU A 178 -8.10 1.69 8.29
C GLU A 178 -9.38 0.97 8.73
N ARG A 179 -10.23 0.54 7.81
CA ARG A 179 -11.42 -0.26 8.15
C ARG A 179 -11.09 -1.64 8.69
N ILE A 180 -9.98 -2.23 8.25
CA ILE A 180 -9.50 -3.51 8.79
C ILE A 180 -8.94 -3.30 10.20
N ILE A 181 -8.19 -2.22 10.40
CA ILE A 181 -7.64 -1.86 11.71
C ILE A 181 -8.76 -1.51 12.67
N ASN A 182 -9.72 -0.67 12.29
CA ASN A 182 -10.76 -0.16 13.18
C ASN A 182 -12.14 -0.17 12.49
N PRO A 183 -12.82 -1.33 12.40
CA PRO A 183 -14.10 -1.48 11.70
C PRO A 183 -15.27 -0.76 12.39
N SER A 184 -15.24 -0.63 13.73
CA SER A 184 -16.27 0.05 14.51
C SER A 184 -16.02 1.56 14.70
N GLY A 185 -14.79 2.03 14.43
CA GLY A 185 -14.39 3.42 14.63
C GLY A 185 -13.95 3.75 16.05
N GLU A 186 -14.08 2.82 17.02
CA GLU A 186 -13.76 3.07 18.43
C GLU A 186 -12.34 2.66 18.81
N LYS A 187 -11.96 1.40 18.54
CA LYS A 187 -10.67 0.81 18.91
C LYS A 187 -10.17 -0.13 17.83
N PRO A 188 -8.85 -0.37 17.73
CA PRO A 188 -8.36 -1.34 16.77
C PRO A 188 -8.95 -2.74 17.05
N PHE A 189 -9.33 -3.45 15.99
CA PHE A 189 -10.03 -4.73 16.04
C PHE A 189 -9.17 -5.86 16.59
N PHE A 190 -7.88 -5.81 16.30
CA PHE A 190 -6.92 -6.87 16.60
C PHE A 190 -5.75 -6.37 17.47
N ALA A 191 -5.83 -5.16 18.02
CA ALA A 191 -4.79 -4.61 18.88
C ALA A 191 -5.37 -3.57 19.83
N ARG A 192 -4.69 -3.32 20.96
CA ARG A 192 -5.10 -2.25 21.88
C ARG A 192 -4.79 -0.86 21.33
N TYR A 193 -3.69 -0.76 20.59
CA TYR A 193 -3.21 0.45 19.97
C TYR A 193 -2.53 0.13 18.63
N VAL A 194 -2.71 1.00 17.64
CA VAL A 194 -1.99 0.95 16.36
C VAL A 194 -1.63 2.37 15.99
N GLU A 195 -0.34 2.70 16.03
CA GLU A 195 0.17 4.01 15.60
C GLU A 195 -0.05 4.19 14.10
N LYS A 196 -0.38 5.41 13.65
CA LYS A 196 -0.69 5.69 12.24
C LYS A 196 0.30 6.69 11.66
N ILE A 197 1.19 6.19 10.80
CA ILE A 197 2.14 7.02 10.08
C ILE A 197 1.64 7.25 8.66
N HIS A 198 1.29 8.50 8.34
CA HIS A 198 0.83 8.87 7.01
C HIS A 198 1.99 9.32 6.12
N ILE A 199 2.20 8.61 5.01
CA ILE A 199 3.13 8.99 3.95
C ILE A 199 2.34 9.65 2.82
N SER A 200 2.51 10.97 2.71
CA SER A 200 1.97 11.75 1.61
C SER A 200 2.87 11.67 0.37
N ARG A 201 2.35 12.21 -0.73
CA ARG A 201 3.18 12.62 -1.87
C ARG A 201 4.15 13.71 -1.44
N TRP A 202 5.17 13.95 -2.26
CA TRP A 202 6.07 15.07 -2.05
C TRP A 202 5.33 16.39 -2.29
N THR A 203 5.82 17.45 -1.65
CA THR A 203 5.44 18.80 -2.09
C THR A 203 6.02 19.06 -3.49
N VAL A 204 5.58 20.16 -4.11
CA VAL A 204 6.14 20.57 -5.40
C VAL A 204 7.64 20.86 -5.24
N GLU A 205 8.02 21.53 -4.16
CA GLU A 205 9.40 21.90 -3.86
C GLU A 205 10.26 20.66 -3.61
N GLU A 206 9.76 19.68 -2.84
CA GLU A 206 10.46 18.40 -2.63
C GLU A 206 10.64 17.65 -3.96
N SER A 207 9.65 17.69 -4.85
CA SER A 207 9.70 17.04 -6.16
C SER A 207 10.73 17.70 -7.08
N VAL A 208 10.71 19.04 -7.15
CA VAL A 208 11.64 19.83 -7.95
C VAL A 208 13.07 19.69 -7.40
N GLU A 209 13.26 19.72 -6.08
CA GLU A 209 14.56 19.47 -5.45
C GLU A 209 15.10 18.07 -5.79
N TYR A 210 14.26 17.04 -5.73
CA TYR A 210 14.64 15.67 -6.09
C TYR A 210 15.10 15.56 -7.54
N LEU A 211 14.35 16.16 -8.47
CA LEU A 211 14.69 16.14 -9.89
C LEU A 211 15.95 16.95 -10.17
N ARG A 212 16.07 18.17 -9.61
CA ARG A 212 17.24 19.04 -9.78
C ARG A 212 18.53 18.37 -9.34
N LYS A 213 18.51 17.62 -8.23
CA LYS A 213 19.67 16.87 -7.75
C LYS A 213 20.23 15.88 -8.78
N GLY A 214 19.36 15.29 -9.61
CA GLY A 214 19.75 14.29 -10.61
C GLY A 214 19.78 14.80 -12.05
N LEU A 215 19.28 16.00 -12.29
CA LEU A 215 19.19 16.69 -13.58
C LEU A 215 19.63 18.15 -13.39
N SER A 216 20.90 18.37 -13.03
CA SER A 216 21.41 19.71 -12.68
C SER A 216 21.23 20.74 -13.79
N ASP A 217 21.30 20.30 -15.04
CA ASP A 217 21.31 21.17 -16.22
C ASP A 217 19.90 21.35 -16.83
N ALA A 218 18.87 20.72 -16.23
CA ALA A 218 17.50 20.85 -16.72
C ALA A 218 16.90 22.20 -16.33
N PRO A 219 16.21 22.90 -17.25
CA PRO A 219 15.52 24.16 -16.94
C PRO A 219 14.50 23.98 -15.81
N GLU A 220 14.31 25.00 -14.98
CA GLU A 220 13.41 24.91 -13.83
C GLU A 220 11.95 24.65 -14.24
N GLU A 221 11.49 25.27 -15.32
CA GLU A 221 10.15 25.04 -15.90
C GLU A 221 9.89 23.57 -16.21
N GLU A 222 10.92 22.86 -16.73
CA GLU A 222 10.87 21.42 -17.01
C GLU A 222 10.58 20.60 -15.74
N LEU A 223 11.24 20.96 -14.65
CA LEU A 223 11.14 20.25 -13.38
C LEU A 223 9.77 20.46 -12.75
N TYR A 224 9.25 21.69 -12.80
CA TYR A 224 7.91 22.02 -12.32
C TYR A 224 6.81 21.36 -13.18
N GLU A 225 7.00 21.30 -14.50
CA GLU A 225 6.10 20.58 -15.39
C GLU A 225 6.05 19.09 -15.03
N ALA A 226 7.21 18.43 -14.93
CA ALA A 226 7.28 17.03 -14.54
C ALA A 226 6.65 16.76 -13.17
N ALA A 227 6.92 17.62 -12.17
CA ALA A 227 6.31 17.55 -10.84
C ALA A 227 4.77 17.61 -10.91
N ARG A 228 4.24 18.57 -11.67
CA ARG A 228 2.80 18.80 -11.83
C ARG A 228 2.12 17.65 -12.58
N GLU A 229 2.63 17.25 -13.74
CA GLU A 229 2.02 16.22 -14.58
C GLU A 229 2.06 14.84 -13.92
N LEU A 230 3.15 14.54 -13.21
CA LEU A 230 3.31 13.29 -12.46
C LEU A 230 2.76 13.38 -11.03
N SER A 231 2.02 14.44 -10.72
CA SER A 231 1.27 14.65 -9.48
C SER A 231 2.12 14.51 -8.21
N ASN A 232 3.40 14.91 -8.26
CA ASN A 232 4.38 14.81 -7.18
C ASN A 232 4.56 13.39 -6.60
N VAL A 233 4.24 12.35 -7.38
CA VAL A 233 4.37 10.97 -6.92
C VAL A 233 5.84 10.52 -7.05
N PRO A 234 6.52 10.20 -5.95
CA PRO A 234 7.94 9.82 -5.94
C PRO A 234 8.32 8.77 -6.97
N GLY A 235 7.53 7.68 -7.06
CA GLY A 235 7.80 6.59 -7.99
C GLY A 235 7.71 7.01 -9.47
N PHE A 236 6.80 7.93 -9.82
CA PHE A 236 6.67 8.43 -11.19
C PHE A 236 7.78 9.42 -11.55
N LEU A 237 8.14 10.31 -10.62
CA LEU A 237 9.25 11.25 -10.79
C LEU A 237 10.60 10.53 -10.93
N ALA A 238 10.83 9.48 -10.14
CA ALA A 238 12.02 8.65 -10.27
C ALA A 238 12.08 7.93 -11.63
N TYR A 239 10.93 7.48 -12.16
CA TYR A 239 10.88 6.90 -13.50
C TYR A 239 11.19 7.93 -14.59
N TYR A 240 10.59 9.12 -14.51
CA TYR A 240 10.89 10.26 -15.40
C TYR A 240 12.38 10.63 -15.37
N GLY A 241 12.94 10.88 -14.19
CA GLY A 241 14.35 11.25 -14.05
C GLY A 241 15.30 10.19 -14.62
N LYS A 242 14.96 8.90 -14.44
CA LYS A 242 15.73 7.80 -15.03
C LYS A 242 15.70 7.81 -16.57
N LEU A 243 14.58 8.19 -17.18
CA LEU A 243 14.50 8.33 -18.64
C LEU A 243 15.32 9.53 -19.13
N ARG A 244 15.29 10.64 -18.40
CA ARG A 244 16.12 11.82 -18.71
C ARG A 244 17.61 11.52 -18.65
N ILE A 245 18.09 10.81 -17.61
CA ILE A 245 19.49 10.38 -17.53
C ILE A 245 19.88 9.44 -18.68
N LYS A 246 18.93 8.68 -19.23
CA LYS A 246 19.17 7.81 -20.39
C LYS A 246 19.22 8.55 -21.74
N GLY A 247 19.13 9.88 -21.75
CA GLY A 247 19.25 10.70 -22.94
C GLY A 247 17.92 11.02 -23.65
N ASN A 248 16.77 10.65 -23.06
CA ASN A 248 15.49 11.07 -23.62
C ASN A 248 15.28 12.58 -23.41
N SER A 249 14.70 13.26 -24.40
CA SER A 249 14.27 14.64 -24.27
C SER A 249 13.15 14.79 -23.22
N HIS A 250 12.89 16.03 -22.78
CA HIS A 250 11.82 16.33 -21.81
C HIS A 250 10.49 15.71 -22.20
N GLY A 251 9.99 16.10 -23.37
CA GLY A 251 8.68 15.64 -23.86
C GLY A 251 8.63 14.12 -23.96
N ALA A 252 9.65 13.48 -24.55
CA ALA A 252 9.68 12.03 -24.69
C ALA A 252 9.70 11.29 -23.34
N ALA A 253 10.52 11.78 -22.38
CA ALA A 253 10.60 11.22 -21.04
C ALA A 253 9.28 11.41 -20.27
N LEU A 254 8.68 12.61 -20.36
CA LEU A 254 7.44 12.94 -19.67
C LEU A 254 6.26 12.14 -20.20
N THR A 255 6.07 12.09 -21.51
CA THR A 255 5.04 11.28 -22.16
C THR A 255 5.18 9.80 -21.79
N THR A 256 6.40 9.27 -21.82
CA THR A 256 6.65 7.87 -21.43
C THR A 256 6.35 7.62 -19.96
N ALA A 257 6.73 8.54 -19.06
CA ALA A 257 6.44 8.43 -17.65
C ALA A 257 4.94 8.54 -17.34
N LEU A 258 4.22 9.42 -18.03
CA LEU A 258 2.77 9.54 -17.96
C LEU A 258 2.08 8.25 -18.42
N HIS A 259 2.45 7.70 -19.58
CA HIS A 259 1.90 6.42 -20.05
C HIS A 259 2.17 5.27 -19.06
N HIS A 260 3.37 5.25 -18.47
CA HIS A 260 3.70 4.28 -17.43
C HIS A 260 2.79 4.43 -16.19
N ALA A 261 2.59 5.67 -15.71
CA ALA A 261 1.72 5.98 -14.59
C ALA A 261 0.25 5.61 -14.87
N VAL A 262 -0.25 5.94 -16.05
CA VAL A 262 -1.60 5.59 -16.52
C VAL A 262 -1.79 4.08 -16.57
N LYS A 263 -0.84 3.33 -17.15
CA LYS A 263 -0.88 1.86 -17.21
C LYS A 263 -0.96 1.24 -15.80
N LEU A 264 -0.19 1.79 -14.87
CA LEU A 264 -0.15 1.35 -13.49
C LEU A 264 -1.47 1.63 -12.77
N TRP A 265 -2.08 2.80 -12.97
CA TRP A 265 -3.40 3.12 -12.44
C TRP A 265 -4.52 2.28 -13.05
N LYS A 266 -4.47 1.99 -14.36
CA LYS A 266 -5.42 1.06 -15.00
C LYS A 266 -5.37 -0.33 -14.37
N LYS A 267 -4.17 -0.81 -14.01
CA LYS A 267 -4.02 -2.08 -13.28
C LYS A 267 -4.67 -1.99 -11.89
N ASP A 268 -4.33 -0.98 -11.10
CA ASP A 268 -4.87 -0.83 -9.73
C ASP A 268 -6.39 -0.68 -9.73
N LEU A 269 -6.94 0.07 -10.71
CA LEU A 269 -8.37 0.24 -10.90
C LEU A 269 -9.06 -1.08 -11.24
N ARG A 270 -8.48 -1.87 -12.15
CA ARG A 270 -8.98 -3.20 -12.51
C ARG A 270 -8.99 -4.14 -11.32
N ASP A 271 -7.87 -4.19 -10.58
CA ASP A 271 -7.73 -5.02 -9.38
C ASP A 271 -8.76 -4.62 -8.31
N PHE A 272 -8.98 -3.31 -8.11
CA PHE A 272 -10.00 -2.79 -7.19
C PHE A 272 -11.42 -3.19 -7.61
N ILE A 273 -11.80 -2.96 -8.86
CA ILE A 273 -13.17 -3.22 -9.33
C ILE A 273 -13.49 -4.71 -9.37
N ARG A 274 -12.51 -5.56 -9.68
CA ARG A 274 -12.71 -7.02 -9.67
C ARG A 274 -13.21 -7.54 -8.33
N ILE A 275 -12.86 -6.88 -7.23
CA ILE A 275 -13.33 -7.23 -5.87
C ILE A 275 -14.80 -6.85 -5.67
N TYR A 276 -15.24 -5.72 -6.22
CA TYR A 276 -16.58 -5.18 -5.97
C TYR A 276 -17.62 -5.55 -7.04
N ARG A 277 -17.18 -5.98 -8.24
CA ARG A 277 -18.00 -6.51 -9.34
C ARG A 277 -19.24 -5.67 -9.68
N SER A 278 -19.11 -4.34 -9.68
CA SER A 278 -20.24 -3.44 -9.96
C SER A 278 -19.85 -2.31 -10.92
N PRO A 279 -20.64 -2.08 -11.99
CA PRO A 279 -20.39 -0.98 -12.92
C PRO A 279 -20.54 0.41 -12.28
N ALA A 280 -21.24 0.50 -11.14
CA ALA A 280 -21.45 1.74 -10.40
C ALA A 280 -20.13 2.45 -10.04
N TYR A 281 -19.07 1.70 -9.74
CA TYR A 281 -17.75 2.25 -9.44
C TYR A 281 -17.15 3.02 -10.60
N ILE A 282 -17.27 2.49 -11.83
CA ILE A 282 -16.75 3.15 -13.03
C ILE A 282 -17.59 4.34 -13.42
N ILE A 283 -18.91 4.23 -13.31
CA ILE A 283 -19.81 5.35 -13.60
C ILE A 283 -19.50 6.52 -12.66
N ALA A 284 -19.37 6.25 -11.36
CA ALA A 284 -18.94 7.23 -10.37
C ALA A 284 -17.61 7.90 -10.73
N LEU A 285 -16.59 7.09 -11.03
CA LEU A 285 -15.25 7.59 -11.36
C LEU A 285 -15.27 8.41 -12.66
N LYS A 286 -15.99 7.96 -13.69
CA LYS A 286 -16.12 8.69 -14.96
C LYS A 286 -16.85 10.01 -14.77
N ARG A 287 -17.89 10.06 -13.95
CA ARG A 287 -18.58 11.30 -13.60
C ARG A 287 -17.60 12.30 -13.00
N VAL A 288 -16.84 11.89 -11.98
CA VAL A 288 -15.85 12.78 -11.34
C VAL A 288 -14.71 13.17 -12.30
N ALA A 289 -14.24 12.24 -13.13
CA ALA A 289 -13.13 12.48 -14.06
C ALA A 289 -13.49 13.43 -15.22
N LYS A 290 -14.74 13.40 -15.70
CA LYS A 290 -15.28 14.33 -16.71
C LYS A 290 -15.70 15.68 -16.11
N GLY A 291 -15.97 15.70 -14.81
CA GLY A 291 -16.32 16.91 -14.08
C GLY A 291 -15.16 17.87 -13.88
N PRO A 292 -15.45 19.08 -13.37
CA PRO A 292 -14.48 20.14 -13.21
C PRO A 292 -13.35 19.77 -12.23
N SER A 293 -12.23 20.47 -12.35
CA SER A 293 -11.04 20.24 -11.49
C SER A 293 -11.34 20.52 -10.01
N TYR A 294 -12.25 21.44 -9.70
CA TYR A 294 -12.69 21.74 -8.33
C TYR A 294 -13.63 20.68 -7.73
N GLY A 295 -14.04 19.67 -8.50
CA GLY A 295 -14.77 18.49 -8.02
C GLY A 295 -16.24 18.45 -8.36
N VAL A 296 -16.87 17.31 -8.07
CA VAL A 296 -18.27 17.00 -8.38
C VAL A 296 -19.04 16.70 -7.10
N THR A 297 -20.29 17.14 -7.00
CA THR A 297 -21.10 16.98 -5.78
C THR A 297 -21.60 15.55 -5.59
N THR A 298 -22.04 15.23 -4.37
CA THR A 298 -22.56 13.91 -4.03
C THR A 298 -23.84 13.63 -4.81
N GLU A 299 -24.71 14.62 -4.90
CA GLU A 299 -26.00 14.58 -5.58
C GLU A 299 -25.79 14.24 -7.06
N GLU A 300 -24.92 15.00 -7.75
CA GLU A 300 -24.62 14.76 -9.17
C GLU A 300 -24.12 13.33 -9.44
N ILE A 301 -23.23 12.80 -8.59
CA ILE A 301 -22.67 11.47 -8.79
C ILE A 301 -23.71 10.39 -8.46
N VAL A 302 -24.45 10.56 -7.37
CA VAL A 302 -25.48 9.60 -6.94
C VAL A 302 -26.59 9.53 -7.99
N THR A 303 -27.09 10.66 -8.48
CA THR A 303 -28.12 10.70 -9.53
C THR A 303 -27.68 9.97 -10.81
N GLU A 304 -26.42 10.13 -11.24
CA GLU A 304 -25.92 9.40 -12.41
C GLU A 304 -25.80 7.89 -12.16
N ILE A 305 -25.28 7.49 -11.00
CA ILE A 305 -25.17 6.06 -10.67
C ILE A 305 -26.56 5.40 -10.57
N THR A 306 -27.52 6.05 -9.90
CA THR A 306 -28.85 5.47 -9.69
C THR A 306 -29.63 5.39 -10.99
N SER A 307 -29.54 6.40 -11.86
CA SER A 307 -30.21 6.40 -13.17
C SER A 307 -29.62 5.37 -14.14
N VAL A 308 -28.30 5.16 -14.15
CA VAL A 308 -27.65 4.23 -15.08
C VAL A 308 -27.68 2.78 -14.60
N VAL A 309 -27.49 2.53 -13.29
CA VAL A 309 -27.35 1.17 -12.76
C VAL A 309 -28.63 0.67 -12.08
N GLY A 310 -29.57 1.55 -11.73
CA GLY A 310 -30.81 1.16 -11.03
C GLY A 310 -30.58 0.71 -9.58
N ILE A 311 -29.54 1.21 -8.91
CA ILE A 311 -29.28 0.91 -7.49
C ILE A 311 -29.87 1.98 -6.57
N SER A 312 -30.05 1.65 -5.29
CA SER A 312 -30.51 2.62 -4.29
C SER A 312 -29.45 3.68 -4.00
N GLU A 313 -29.87 4.87 -3.55
CA GLU A 313 -28.96 5.93 -3.11
C GLU A 313 -27.99 5.46 -2.02
N ARG A 314 -28.47 4.59 -1.11
CA ARG A 314 -27.62 4.01 -0.05
C ARG A 314 -26.44 3.25 -0.65
N ARG A 315 -26.71 2.36 -1.62
CA ARG A 315 -25.66 1.61 -2.33
C ARG A 315 -24.74 2.54 -3.13
N ALA A 316 -25.28 3.59 -3.76
CA ALA A 316 -24.46 4.58 -4.46
C ALA A 316 -23.53 5.36 -3.50
N LYS A 317 -24.00 5.73 -2.30
CA LYS A 317 -23.18 6.34 -1.25
C LYS A 317 -22.11 5.37 -0.72
N GLU A 318 -22.43 4.09 -0.62
CA GLU A 318 -21.45 3.04 -0.27
C GLU A 318 -20.35 2.90 -1.34
N VAL A 319 -20.70 2.99 -2.64
CA VAL A 319 -19.72 3.04 -3.75
C VAL A 319 -18.76 4.22 -3.58
N LEU A 320 -19.28 5.42 -3.32
CA LEU A 320 -18.44 6.61 -3.08
C LEU A 320 -17.51 6.43 -1.88
N LYS A 321 -18.03 5.88 -0.77
CA LYS A 321 -17.23 5.56 0.41
C LYS A 321 -16.08 4.60 0.06
N ASN A 322 -16.39 3.49 -0.64
CA ASN A 322 -15.38 2.51 -1.04
C ASN A 322 -14.32 3.11 -1.98
N LEU A 323 -14.71 4.01 -2.90
CA LEU A 323 -13.77 4.71 -3.78
C LEU A 323 -12.84 5.66 -3.04
N VAL A 324 -13.35 6.35 -2.01
CA VAL A 324 -12.53 7.17 -1.12
C VAL A 324 -11.59 6.29 -0.31
N ASP A 325 -12.09 5.19 0.24
CA ASP A 325 -11.28 4.26 1.05
C ASP A 325 -10.19 3.58 0.22
N GLY A 326 -10.46 3.33 -1.06
CA GLY A 326 -9.50 2.84 -2.05
C GLY A 326 -8.51 3.89 -2.54
N GLY A 327 -8.69 5.16 -2.19
CA GLY A 327 -7.83 6.27 -2.63
C GLY A 327 -8.02 6.70 -4.10
N PHE A 328 -9.10 6.26 -4.75
CA PHE A 328 -9.44 6.67 -6.13
C PHE A 328 -10.19 8.01 -6.16
N LEU A 329 -10.84 8.37 -5.06
CA LEU A 329 -11.45 9.67 -4.84
C LEU A 329 -10.90 10.30 -3.57
N ILE A 330 -10.84 11.63 -3.56
CA ILE A 330 -10.65 12.43 -2.34
C ILE A 330 -11.85 13.33 -2.10
N LYS A 331 -12.05 13.72 -0.84
CA LYS A 331 -13.14 14.58 -0.40
C LYS A 331 -12.56 15.87 0.19
N PRO A 332 -12.16 16.85 -0.65
CA PRO A 332 -11.55 18.09 -0.17
C PRO A 332 -12.49 18.94 0.69
N LYS A 333 -13.80 18.81 0.47
CA LYS A 333 -14.86 19.47 1.23
C LYS A 333 -16.04 18.53 1.41
N ARG A 334 -16.89 18.81 2.41
CA ARG A 334 -18.11 18.02 2.62
C ARG A 334 -18.95 18.02 1.33
N GLY A 335 -19.30 16.81 0.88
CA GLY A 335 -20.16 16.60 -0.29
C GLY A 335 -19.47 16.70 -1.66
N VAL A 336 -18.19 17.06 -1.75
CA VAL A 336 -17.49 17.25 -3.03
C VAL A 336 -16.39 16.20 -3.20
N TYR A 337 -16.32 15.57 -4.38
CA TYR A 337 -15.34 14.55 -4.71
C TYR A 337 -14.43 14.99 -5.87
N GLN A 338 -13.16 14.59 -5.81
CA GLN A 338 -12.17 14.84 -6.86
C GLN A 338 -11.32 13.60 -7.13
N ILE A 339 -10.81 13.49 -8.36
CA ILE A 339 -9.74 12.54 -8.68
C ILE A 339 -8.42 13.13 -8.16
N PRO A 340 -7.68 12.40 -7.30
CA PRO A 340 -6.52 12.96 -6.63
C PRO A 340 -5.26 13.10 -7.49
N GLU A 341 -5.22 12.50 -8.68
CA GLU A 341 -4.02 12.51 -9.56
C GLU A 341 -4.39 12.68 -11.03
N ARG A 342 -3.54 13.38 -11.79
CA ARG A 342 -3.70 13.54 -13.24
C ARG A 342 -3.57 12.20 -13.98
N PRO A 343 -2.54 11.36 -13.73
CA PRO A 343 -2.45 10.05 -14.37
C PRO A 343 -3.63 9.13 -14.05
N LEU A 344 -4.18 9.21 -12.83
CA LEU A 344 -5.40 8.47 -12.48
C LEU A 344 -6.62 8.98 -13.24
N ARG A 345 -6.81 10.30 -13.34
CA ARG A 345 -7.91 10.90 -14.12
C ARG A 345 -7.84 10.43 -15.57
N GLN A 346 -6.65 10.48 -16.18
CA GLN A 346 -6.44 9.97 -17.54
C GLN A 346 -6.72 8.47 -17.64
N ALA A 347 -6.23 7.65 -16.70
CA ALA A 347 -6.52 6.22 -16.66
C ALA A 347 -8.03 5.93 -16.64
N ILE A 348 -8.80 6.66 -15.83
CA ILE A 348 -10.26 6.52 -15.75
C ILE A 348 -10.94 6.88 -17.08
N LEU A 349 -10.53 7.99 -17.70
CA LEU A 349 -11.11 8.45 -18.97
C LEU A 349 -10.83 7.47 -20.12
N GLU A 350 -9.64 6.88 -20.15
CA GLU A 350 -9.25 5.91 -21.17
C GLU A 350 -9.83 4.50 -20.92
N THR A 351 -10.31 4.21 -19.71
CA THR A 351 -10.83 2.88 -19.38
C THR A 351 -12.23 2.70 -19.95
N ARG A 352 -12.42 1.67 -20.79
CA ARG A 352 -13.77 1.31 -21.29
C ARG A 352 -14.54 0.56 -20.22
N VAL A 353 -15.86 0.71 -20.20
CA VAL A 353 -16.73 0.02 -19.22
C VAL A 353 -16.64 -1.50 -19.39
N GLU A 354 -16.49 -1.96 -20.63
CA GLU A 354 -16.37 -3.36 -21.03
C GLU A 354 -15.05 -4.03 -20.63
N GLU A 355 -13.96 -3.25 -20.45
CA GLU A 355 -12.61 -3.78 -20.19
C GLU A 355 -12.41 -4.33 -18.76
N ILE A 356 -13.42 -4.20 -17.89
CA ILE A 356 -13.31 -4.44 -16.45
C ILE A 356 -14.12 -5.65 -15.98
N GLY A 357 -14.65 -6.42 -16.94
CA GLY A 357 -15.44 -7.61 -16.67
C GLY A 357 -16.91 -7.25 -16.57
N SER A 358 -17.69 -7.76 -17.53
CA SER A 358 -19.13 -7.88 -17.37
C SER A 358 -19.41 -8.61 -16.05
N PRO A 359 -20.43 -8.21 -15.28
CA PRO A 359 -21.00 -9.11 -14.29
C PRO A 359 -21.48 -10.33 -15.07
N VAL A 360 -20.85 -11.48 -14.83
CA VAL A 360 -21.43 -12.78 -15.20
C VAL A 360 -22.48 -13.10 -14.15
#